data_AF-A0A285VDI4-F1
#
_entry.id   AF-A0A285VDI4-F1
#
_cell.length_a   1.000
_cell.length_b   1.000
_cell.length_c   1.000
_cell.angle_alpha   90.00
_cell.angle_beta   90.00
_cell.angle_gamma   90.00
#
_symmetry.space_group_name_H-M   'P 1'
#
loop_
_entity.id
_entity.type
_entity.pdbx_description
1 polymer ?
#
loop_
_entity_poly.entity_id
_entity_poly.type
_entity_poly.pdbx_seq_one_letter_code
_entity_poly.pdbx_strand_id
1 'polypeptide(L)' 'MLIDAVRRAIEVRERAGTRLLAAHPRDELARRWYEHKGLASTTDGRLCYLRLRDAAPPREPDTR' A
#
# COMPACT_ATOMS: atom_id res chain seq x y z
N MET A 1 -5.35 12.58 1.22
CA MET A 1 -6.07 11.30 1.47
C MET A 1 -5.08 10.13 1.40
N LEU A 2 -5.47 8.92 1.83
CA LEU A 2 -4.60 7.72 1.81
C LEU A 2 -4.03 7.41 0.40
N ILE A 3 -4.77 7.76 -0.65
CA ILE A 3 -4.32 7.65 -2.05
C ILE A 3 -3.11 8.54 -2.35
N ASP A 4 -3.06 9.75 -1.76
CA ASP A 4 -1.93 10.67 -1.91
C ASP A 4 -0.71 10.19 -1.12
N ALA A 5 -0.95 9.56 0.04
CA ALA A 5 0.11 8.93 0.82
C ALA A 5 0.73 7.75 0.06
N VAL A 6 -0.09 6.94 -0.63
CA VAL A 6 0.38 5.84 -1.49
C VAL A 6 1.13 6.38 -2.71
N ARG A 7 0.63 7.43 -3.38
CA ARG A 7 1.32 8.08 -4.52
C ARG A 7 2.69 8.63 -4.11
N ARG A 8 2.77 9.37 -3.01
CA ARG A 8 4.05 9.88 -2.47
C ARG A 8 5.00 8.76 -2.07
N ALA A 9 4.48 7.67 -1.53
CA ALA A 9 5.30 6.53 -1.15
C ALA A 9 5.89 5.79 -2.38
N ILE A 10 5.17 5.78 -3.51
CA ILE A 10 5.68 5.30 -4.79
C ILE A 10 6.78 6.23 -5.33
N GLU A 11 6.58 7.56 -5.29
CA GLU A 11 7.62 8.54 -5.68
C GLU A 11 8.88 8.43 -4.82
N VAL A 12 8.72 8.22 -3.51
CA VAL A 12 9.85 8.00 -2.59
C VAL A 12 10.58 6.70 -2.92
N ARG A 13 9.89 5.63 -3.32
CA ARG A 13 10.55 4.40 -3.80
C ARG A 13 11.46 4.68 -4.98
N GLU A 14 11.00 5.42 -5.98
CA GLU A 14 11.78 5.63 -7.20
C GLU A 14 13.05 6.45 -6.93
N ARG A 15 13.01 7.31 -5.91
CA ARG A 15 14.15 8.13 -5.51
C ARG A 15 15.08 7.46 -4.48
N ALA A 16 14.55 6.67 -3.57
CA ALA A 16 15.28 6.14 -2.40
C ALA A 16 15.57 4.63 -2.46
N GLY A 17 15.13 3.93 -3.48
CA GLY A 17 15.31 2.47 -3.60
C GLY A 17 14.47 1.66 -2.61
N THR A 18 13.45 2.27 -2.00
CA THR A 18 12.56 1.62 -1.02
C THR A 18 11.74 0.52 -1.70
N ARG A 19 11.79 -0.71 -1.16
CA ARG A 19 11.14 -1.89 -1.76
C ARG A 19 9.83 -2.31 -1.09
N LEU A 20 9.51 -1.70 0.05
CA LEU A 20 8.38 -2.11 0.88
C LEU A 20 7.78 -0.89 1.59
N LEU A 21 6.45 -0.83 1.63
CA LEU A 21 5.70 0.06 2.51
C LEU A 21 5.06 -0.77 3.61
N ALA A 22 5.16 -0.32 4.86
CA ALA A 22 4.47 -0.91 5.98
C ALA A 22 3.43 0.07 6.52
N ALA A 23 2.26 -0.43 6.88
CA ALA A 23 1.18 0.30 7.52
C ALA A 23 0.79 -0.43 8.80
N HIS A 24 0.58 0.31 9.88
CA HIS A 24 0.06 -0.24 11.13
C HIS A 24 -1.46 -0.01 11.17
N PRO A 25 -2.30 -1.01 10.88
CA PRO A 25 -3.73 -0.87 11.06
C PRO A 25 -4.03 -0.54 12.53
N ARG A 26 -4.92 0.43 12.75
CA ARG A 26 -5.37 0.82 14.08
C ARG A 26 -6.42 -0.14 14.66
N ASP A 27 -7.13 -0.83 13.77
CA ASP A 27 -8.23 -1.73 14.08
C ASP A 27 -8.39 -2.78 12.97
N GLU A 28 -9.22 -3.77 13.25
CA GLU A 28 -9.51 -4.90 12.35
C GLU A 28 -10.16 -4.44 11.03
N LEU A 29 -10.96 -3.36 11.05
CA LEU A 29 -11.59 -2.82 9.85
C LEU A 29 -10.55 -2.23 8.91
N ALA A 30 -9.62 -1.44 9.45
CA ALA A 30 -8.50 -0.88 8.70
C ALA A 30 -7.59 -1.99 8.15
N ARG A 31 -7.31 -3.04 8.93
CA ARG A 31 -6.54 -4.20 8.47
C ARG A 31 -7.18 -4.85 7.24
N ARG A 32 -8.48 -5.20 7.33
CA ARG A 32 -9.23 -5.80 6.22
C ARG A 32 -9.28 -4.90 4.99
N TRP A 33 -9.38 -3.59 5.20
CA TRP A 33 -9.33 -2.63 4.11
C TRP A 33 -7.97 -2.67 3.39
N TYR A 34 -6.85 -2.70 4.12
CA TYR A 34 -5.52 -2.80 3.53
C TYR A 34 -5.33 -4.12 2.78
N GLU A 35 -5.79 -5.24 3.34
CA GLU A 35 -5.77 -6.56 2.70
C GLU A 35 -6.56 -6.56 1.39
N HIS A 36 -7.77 -6.00 1.40
CA HIS A 36 -8.58 -5.84 0.19
C HIS A 36 -7.90 -4.97 -0.88
N LYS A 37 -7.04 -4.02 -0.48
CA LYS A 37 -6.22 -3.22 -1.40
C LYS A 37 -4.91 -3.88 -1.83
N GLY A 38 -4.69 -5.15 -1.47
CA GLY A 38 -3.55 -5.94 -1.93
C GLY A 38 -2.31 -5.84 -1.04
N LEU A 39 -2.43 -5.29 0.17
CA LEU A 39 -1.35 -5.38 1.17
C LEU A 39 -1.43 -6.73 1.87
N ALA A 40 -0.28 -7.38 2.08
CA ALA A 40 -0.22 -8.59 2.88
C ALA A 40 -0.07 -8.23 4.36
N SER A 41 -0.83 -8.88 5.23
CA SER A 41 -0.74 -8.72 6.68
C SER A 41 0.28 -9.68 7.29
N THR A 42 0.91 -9.25 8.39
CA THR A 42 1.72 -10.13 9.24
C THR A 42 0.83 -11.12 9.98
N THR A 43 1.42 -12.23 10.43
CA THR A 43 0.69 -13.29 11.15
C THR A 43 0.02 -12.79 12.44
N ASP A 44 0.57 -11.77 13.09
CA ASP A 44 0.00 -11.13 14.28
C ASP A 44 -1.03 -10.03 13.96
N GLY A 45 -1.26 -9.73 12.68
CA GLY A 45 -2.21 -8.72 12.21
C GLY A 45 -1.84 -7.27 12.53
N ARG A 46 -0.67 -7.01 13.12
CA ARG A 46 -0.25 -5.67 13.56
C ARG A 46 0.30 -4.81 12.44
N LEU A 47 0.73 -5.42 11.35
CA LEU A 47 1.29 -4.72 10.20
C LEU A 47 0.70 -5.26 8.91
N CYS A 48 0.48 -4.35 7.97
CA CYS A 48 0.20 -4.65 6.57
C CYS A 48 1.34 -4.10 5.73
N TYR A 49 1.81 -4.85 4.74
CA TYR A 49 2.91 -4.43 3.88
C TYR A 49 2.56 -4.55 2.39
N LEU A 50 2.99 -3.55 1.62
CA LEU A 50 2.98 -3.57 0.17
C LEU A 50 4.41 -3.78 -0.33
N ARG A 51 4.66 -4.89 -1.01
CA ARG A 51 5.89 -5.02 -1.80
C ARG A 51 5.74 -4.19 -3.06
N LEU A 52 6.63 -3.22 -3.23
CA LEU A 52 6.56 -2.30 -4.36
C LEU A 52 7.16 -2.88 -5.65
N ARG A 53 7.67 -4.13 -5.64
CA ARG A 53 8.11 -4.84 -6.85
C ARG A 53 6.96 -5.10 -7.82
N ASP A 54 5.74 -5.25 -7.30
CA ASP A 54 4.53 -5.63 -8.07
C ASP A 54 3.51 -4.49 -8.18
N ALA A 55 3.82 -3.34 -7.57
CA ALA A 55 2.99 -2.14 -7.66
C ALA A 55 3.19 -1.49 -9.04
N ALA A 56 2.40 -1.91 -10.02
CA ALA A 56 2.16 -1.12 -11.23
C ALA A 56 1.51 0.20 -10.81
N PRO A 57 1.82 1.32 -11.49
CA PRO A 57 1.10 2.57 -11.24
C PRO A 57 -0.40 2.30 -11.37
N PRO A 58 -1.24 2.89 -10.49
CA PRO A 58 -2.68 2.70 -10.57
C PRO A 58 -3.12 3.09 -11.99
N ARG A 59 -3.70 2.14 -12.72
CA ARG A 59 -4.33 2.42 -14.00
C ARG A 59 -5.46 3.40 -13.73
N GLU A 60 -5.44 4.55 -14.39
CA GLU A 60 -6.56 5.48 -14.33
C GLU A 60 -7.82 4.73 -14.82
N PRO A 61 -8.97 4.93 -14.16
CA PRO A 61 -10.22 4.37 -14.66
C PRO A 61 -10.44 4.93 -16.07
N ASP A 62 -10.56 4.04 -17.04
CA ASP A 62 -10.80 4.37 -18.44
C ASP A 62 -12.18 5.03 -18.52
N THR A 63 -12.22 6.36 -18.45
CA THR A 63 -13.42 7.15 -18.74
C THR A 63 -13.52 7.27 -20.26
N ARG A 64 -14.11 6.25 -20.88
CA ARG A 64 -14.63 6.28 -22.25
C ARG A 64 -16.10 5.92 -22.25
#